data_AF-A0ABD1E5A3-F1
#
_entry.id   AF-A0ABD1E5A3-F1
#
_cell.length_a   1.000
_cell.length_b   1.000
_cell.length_c   1.000
_cell.angle_alpha   90.00
_cell.angle_beta   90.00
_cell.angle_gamma   90.00
#
_symmetry.space_group_name_H-M   'P 1'
#
loop_
_entity.id
_entity.type
_entity.pdbx_description
1 polymer ?
#
loop_
_entity_poly.entity_id
_entity_poly.type
_entity_poly.pdbx_seq_one_letter_code
_entity_poly.pdbx_strand_id
1 'polypeptide(L)'
;MLFDPCVLAIVCEMVAKEVDKFIEASYDIEEKFHCSSHEYHELQSLTSLLGNGVLQFTAAKFIEIKRTLILSIMVSSTAYFIALVQFY
;
A
#
# COMPACT_ATOMS: atom_id res chain seq x y z
N MET A 1 21.21 12.33 -5.59
CA MET A 1 19.75 12.57 -5.66
C MET A 1 18.95 11.41 -6.28
N LEU A 2 19.48 10.17 -6.39
CA LEU A 2 18.75 9.06 -7.04
C LEU A 2 17.91 8.19 -6.08
N PHE A 3 17.97 8.44 -4.77
CA PHE A 3 17.32 7.61 -3.75
C PHE A 3 15.86 7.98 -3.46
N ASP A 4 15.42 9.16 -3.88
CA ASP A 4 14.14 9.74 -3.46
C ASP A 4 12.90 8.90 -3.87
N PRO A 5 12.75 8.45 -5.13
CA PRO A 5 11.56 7.71 -5.55
C PRO A 5 11.49 6.30 -4.94
N CYS A 6 12.66 5.70 -4.73
CA CYS A 6 12.78 4.39 -4.11
C CYS A 6 12.39 4.44 -2.63
N VAL A 7 12.88 5.46 -1.91
CA VAL A 7 12.51 5.70 -0.51
C VAL A 7 11.02 5.95 -0.39
N LEU A 8 10.44 6.79 -1.26
CA LEU A 8 9.01 7.07 -1.26
C LEU A 8 8.17 5.78 -1.42
N ALA A 9 8.50 4.94 -2.41
CA ALA A 9 7.75 3.70 -2.63
C ALA A 9 7.89 2.71 -1.46
N ILE A 10 9.07 2.63 -0.84
CA ILE A 10 9.29 1.79 0.34
C ILE A 10 8.47 2.31 1.52
N VAL A 11 8.47 3.61 1.78
CA VAL A 11 7.70 4.22 2.88
C VAL A 11 6.20 4.01 2.66
N CYS A 12 5.69 4.22 1.44
CA CYS A 12 4.30 3.92 1.10
C CYS A 12 3.95 2.45 1.39
N GLU A 13 4.80 1.50 1.00
CA GLU A 13 4.59 0.08 1.30
C GLU A 13 4.64 -0.22 2.81
N MET A 14 5.53 0.43 3.57
CA MET A 14 5.60 0.29 5.01
C MET A 14 4.34 0.80 5.70
N VAL A 15 3.82 1.97 5.29
CA VAL A 15 2.59 2.53 5.85
C VAL A 15 1.39 1.63 5.54
N ALA A 16 1.29 1.12 4.31
CA ALA A 16 0.23 0.17 3.95
C ALA A 16 0.26 -1.08 4.84
N LYS A 17 1.44 -1.68 5.04
CA LYS A 17 1.60 -2.84 5.94
C LYS A 17 1.28 -2.52 7.40
N GLU A 18 1.62 -1.33 7.88
CA GLU A 18 1.34 -0.95 9.25
C GLU A 18 -0.16 -0.75 9.48
N VAL A 19 -0.87 -0.23 8.47
CA VAL A 19 -2.34 -0.14 8.50
C VAL A 19 -2.97 -1.54 8.49
N ASP A 20 -2.45 -2.49 7.71
CA ASP A 20 -2.95 -3.87 7.72
C ASP A 20 -2.82 -4.51 9.12
N LYS A 21 -1.67 -4.33 9.78
CA LYS A 21 -1.48 -4.80 11.16
C LYS A 21 -2.41 -4.11 12.15
N PHE A 22 -2.65 -2.80 11.96
CA PHE A 22 -3.57 -2.05 12.80
C PHE A 22 -5.00 -2.58 12.68
N ILE A 23 -5.43 -2.93 11.46
CA ILE A 23 -6.73 -3.55 11.21
C ILE A 23 -6.81 -4.94 11.88
N GLU A 24 -5.78 -5.77 11.73
CA GLU A 24 -5.71 -7.09 12.37
C GLU A 24 -5.78 -6.98 13.89
N ALA A 25 -4.99 -6.09 14.50
CA ALA A 25 -5.03 -5.83 15.93
C ALA A 25 -6.38 -5.28 16.40
N SER A 26 -7.09 -4.52 15.55
CA SER A 26 -8.44 -4.05 15.86
C SER A 26 -9.42 -5.21 15.93
N TYR A 27 -9.35 -6.17 15.00
CA TYR A 27 -10.17 -7.38 15.08
C TYR A 27 -9.88 -8.22 16.34
N ASP A 28 -8.60 -8.38 16.72
CA ASP A 28 -8.22 -9.10 17.95
C ASP A 28 -8.75 -8.43 19.23
N ILE A 29 -8.88 -7.10 19.21
CA ILE A 29 -9.45 -6.33 20.31
C ILE A 29 -10.97 -6.42 20.29
N GLU A 30 -11.59 -6.37 19.11
CA GLU A 30 -13.04 -6.52 18.92
C GLU A 30 -13.55 -7.85 19.50
N GLU A 31 -12.80 -8.95 19.35
CA GLU A 31 -13.14 -10.27 19.93
C GLU A 31 -13.22 -10.26 21.47
N LYS A 32 -12.54 -9.31 22.14
CA LYS A 32 -12.54 -9.19 23.60
C LYS A 32 -13.72 -8.39 24.14
N PHE A 33 -14.44 -7.67 23.29
CA PHE A 33 -15.60 -6.88 23.67
C PHE A 33 -16.89 -7.66 23.44
N HIS A 34 -17.89 -7.39 24.28
CA HIS A 34 -19.23 -7.95 24.07
C HIS A 34 -19.85 -7.33 22.81
N CYS A 35 -20.50 -8.13 21.96
CA CYS A 35 -21.06 -7.67 20.68
C CYS A 35 -22.09 -6.53 20.78
N SER A 36 -22.61 -6.27 21.97
CA SER A 36 -23.57 -5.18 22.26
C SER A 36 -22.93 -3.96 22.92
N SER A 37 -21.61 -3.96 23.12
CA SER A 37 -20.90 -2.85 23.75
C SER A 37 -20.72 -1.70 22.76
N HIS A 38 -20.67 -0.49 23.29
CA HIS A 38 -20.43 0.70 22.47
C HIS A 38 -19.06 0.63 21.78
N GLU A 39 -18.06 0.15 22.52
CA GLU A 39 -16.68 -0.02 22.06
C GLU A 39 -16.58 -1.02 20.92
N TYR A 40 -17.34 -2.12 20.96
CA TYR A 40 -17.43 -3.08 19.87
C TYR A 40 -17.96 -2.43 18.59
N HIS A 41 -19.04 -1.65 18.70
CA HIS A 41 -19.62 -0.95 17.55
C HIS A 41 -18.70 0.16 16.98
N GLU A 42 -17.98 0.88 17.84
CA GLU A 42 -17.00 1.87 17.40
C GLU A 42 -15.82 1.23 16.68
N LEU A 43 -15.27 0.14 17.22
CA LEU A 43 -14.20 -0.61 16.57
C LEU A 43 -14.68 -1.17 15.23
N GLN A 44 -15.82 -1.84 15.20
CA GLN A 44 -16.37 -2.41 13.97
C GLN A 44 -16.61 -1.34 12.89
N SER A 45 -17.08 -0.15 13.28
CA SER A 45 -17.23 0.98 12.35
C SER A 45 -15.87 1.42 11.78
N LEU A 46 -14.85 1.58 12.64
CA LEU A 46 -13.49 1.92 12.22
C LEU A 46 -12.89 0.86 11.29
N THR A 47 -13.03 -0.42 11.65
CA THR A 47 -12.52 -1.53 10.85
C THR A 47 -13.26 -1.67 9.52
N SER A 48 -14.56 -1.34 9.47
CA SER A 48 -15.32 -1.32 8.22
C SER A 48 -14.90 -0.19 7.28
N LEU A 49 -14.53 0.97 7.83
CA LEU A 49 -14.02 2.12 7.06
C LEU A 49 -12.63 1.82 6.47
N LEU A 50 -11.79 1.12 7.23
CA LEU A 50 -10.43 0.76 6.82
C LEU A 50 -10.39 -0.51 5.93
N GLY A 51 -11.20 -1.52 6.25
CA GLY A 51 -11.22 -2.82 5.57
C GLY A 51 -11.79 -2.78 4.15
N ASN A 52 -12.61 -1.77 3.82
CA ASN A 52 -13.13 -1.58 2.46
C ASN A 52 -12.13 -0.97 1.49
N GLY A 53 -10.94 -0.57 1.95
CA GLY A 53 -9.91 -0.02 1.09
C GLY A 53 -8.54 -0.41 1.59
N VAL A 54 -7.91 -1.42 0.96
CA VAL A 54 -6.45 -1.56 1.02
C VAL A 54 -5.87 -0.17 0.76
N LEU A 55 -5.06 0.34 1.68
CA LEU A 55 -4.52 1.68 1.59
C LEU A 55 -3.63 1.79 0.34
N GLN A 56 -4.15 2.42 -0.71
CA GLN A 56 -3.45 2.57 -1.98
C GLN A 56 -2.90 3.99 -2.12
N PHE A 57 -1.58 4.09 -2.20
CA PHE A 57 -0.93 5.34 -2.55
C PHE A 57 -0.93 5.49 -4.07
N THR A 58 -1.43 6.61 -4.57
CA THR A 58 -1.44 6.89 -6.01
C THR A 58 -0.77 8.22 -6.32
N ALA A 59 0.06 8.25 -7.35
CA ALA A 59 0.55 9.48 -7.96
C ALA A 59 -0.42 9.92 -9.05
N ALA A 60 -0.94 11.15 -8.93
CA ALA A 60 -1.89 11.76 -9.85
C ALA A 60 -3.16 10.93 -10.12
N LYS A 61 -3.52 9.98 -9.24
CA LYS A 61 -4.60 8.99 -9.44
C LYS A 61 -4.41 8.01 -10.61
N PHE A 62 -3.25 8.00 -11.26
CA PHE A 62 -2.97 7.14 -12.42
C PHE A 62 -1.98 6.03 -12.10
N ILE A 63 -1.00 6.31 -11.24
CA ILE A 63 0.10 5.39 -10.97
C ILE A 63 0.01 4.96 -9.51
N GLU A 64 -0.21 3.67 -9.29
CA GLU A 64 -0.15 3.12 -7.95
C GLU A 64 1.32 3.02 -7.50
N ILE A 65 1.63 3.63 -6.35
CA ILE A 65 2.96 3.64 -5.75
C ILE A 65 3.14 2.34 -4.98
N LYS A 66 3.72 1.35 -5.64
CA LYS A 66 4.15 0.07 -5.06
C LYS A 66 5.63 -0.15 -5.35
N ARG A 67 6.31 -0.95 -4.54
CA ARG A 67 7.71 -1.35 -4.83
C ARG A 67 7.87 -2.01 -6.21
N THR A 68 6.85 -2.70 -6.70
CA THR A 68 6.82 -3.25 -8.06
C THR A 68 6.95 -2.19 -9.14
N LEU A 69 6.48 -0.95 -8.91
CA LEU A 69 6.61 0.16 -9.85
C LEU A 69 8.09 0.44 -10.18
N ILE A 70 8.98 0.40 -9.20
CA ILE A 70 10.42 0.61 -9.42
C ILE A 70 10.96 -0.46 -10.36
N LEU A 71 10.61 -1.72 -10.11
CA LEU A 71 11.02 -2.84 -10.96
C LEU A 71 10.45 -2.72 -12.36
N SER A 72 9.17 -2.33 -12.50
CA SER A 72 8.54 -2.08 -13.80
C SER A 72 9.24 -0.95 -14.57
N ILE A 73 9.64 0.13 -13.90
CA ILE A 73 10.41 1.22 -14.52
C ILE A 73 11.76 0.70 -15.00
N MET A 74 12.50 -0.06 -14.18
CA MET A 74 13.78 -0.65 -14.60
C MET A 74 13.62 -1.58 -15.80
N VAL A 75 12.68 -2.52 -15.75
CA VAL A 75 12.42 -3.47 -16.84
C VAL A 75 12.05 -2.75 -18.13
N SER A 76 11.14 -1.77 -18.06
CA SER A 76 10.73 -0.99 -19.23
C SER A 76 11.91 -0.21 -19.83
N SER A 77 12.72 0.44 -18.99
CA SER A 77 13.92 1.17 -19.42
C SER A 77 14.93 0.24 -20.10
N THR A 78 15.20 -0.93 -19.51
CA THR A 78 16.08 -1.93 -20.11
C THR A 78 15.53 -2.44 -21.44
N ALA A 79 14.23 -2.71 -21.53
CA ALA A 79 13.59 -3.15 -22.78
C ALA A 79 13.73 -2.09 -23.90
N TYR A 80 13.48 -0.81 -23.57
CA TYR A 80 13.70 0.30 -24.50
C TYR A 80 15.17 0.42 -24.92
N PHE A 81 16.10 0.28 -23.98
CA PHE A 81 17.52 0.32 -24.28
C PHE A 81 17.95 -0.81 -25.23
N ILE A 82 17.49 -2.04 -24.99
CA ILE A 82 17.75 -3.18 -25.87
C ILE A 82 17.18 -2.90 -27.27
N ALA A 83 15.93 -2.42 -27.36
CA ALA A 83 15.31 -2.10 -28.63
C ALA A 83 16.11 -1.02 -29.40
N LEU A 84 16.58 0.02 -28.70
CA LEU A 84 17.44 1.04 -29.31
C LEU A 84 18.75 0.43 -29.82
N VAL A 85 19.45 -0.38 -29.03
CA VAL A 85 20.73 -0.99 -29.45
C VAL A 85 20.56 -1.97 -30.61
N GLN A 86 19.42 -2.65 -30.72
CA GLN A 86 19.18 -3.69 -31.74
C GLN A 86 18.61 -3.12 -33.05
N PHE A 87 17.86 -2.03 -32.99
CA PHE A 87 17.12 -1.49 -34.14
C PHE A 87 17.53 -0.07 -34.55
N TYR A 88 18.51 0.54 -33.87
CA TYR A 88 19.18 1.77 -34.28
C TYR A 88 20.60 1.44 -34.76
#